data_AF-A0A0J1IRG1-F1
#
_entry.id   AF-A0A0J1IRG1-F1
#
_cell.length_a   1.000
_cell.length_b   1.000
_cell.length_c   1.000
_cell.angle_alpha   90.00
_cell.angle_beta   90.00
_cell.angle_gamma   90.00
#
_symmetry.space_group_name_H-M   'P 1'
#
loop_
_entity.id
_entity.type
_entity.pdbx_description
1 polymer ?
#
loop_
_entity_poly.entity_id
_entity_poly.type
_entity_poly.pdbx_seq_one_letter_code
_entity_poly.pdbx_strand_id
1 'polypeptide(L)'
;MFMYFLMLSLGIIFLLISVIYMVQMYKDRNYSLIIMGKTLVVLSVSIFLLLITFPSLKYILLKEYVEVIGECTIEIDGTRRYAEARFEMQDTGEVYSFDNIPDLDAYGKNVPYYCTLTVTKDKKWEIGYKIYNVNTKKLIISDE
;
A
#
# COMPACT_ATOMS: atom_id res chain seq x y z
N MET A 1 -0.70 4.31 -1.65
CA MET A 1 -0.83 3.28 -2.73
C MET A 1 -0.02 3.57 -4.02
N PHE A 2 0.00 4.82 -4.52
CA PHE A 2 0.62 5.20 -5.80
C PHE A 2 2.09 4.77 -5.97
N MET A 3 2.95 5.06 -4.99
CA MET A 3 4.39 4.73 -5.03
C MET A 3 4.65 3.23 -5.23
N TYR A 4 3.82 2.39 -4.64
CA TYR A 4 3.94 0.94 -4.77
C TYR A 4 3.65 0.48 -6.21
N PHE A 5 2.57 0.97 -6.84
CA PHE A 5 2.28 0.65 -8.23
C PHE A 5 3.34 1.20 -9.19
N LEU A 6 3.92 2.36 -8.86
CA LEU A 6 5.06 2.92 -9.58
C LEU A 6 6.26 1.95 -9.51
N MET A 7 6.65 1.51 -8.31
CA MET A 7 7.76 0.55 -8.13
C MET A 7 7.49 -0.78 -8.85
N LEU A 8 6.27 -1.31 -8.75
CA LEU A 8 5.85 -2.54 -9.44
C LEU A 8 5.98 -2.38 -10.96
N SER A 9 5.46 -1.28 -11.52
CA SER A 9 5.51 -1.01 -12.96
C SER A 9 6.96 -0.87 -13.46
N LEU A 10 7.82 -0.15 -12.73
CA LEU A 10 9.24 -0.03 -13.04
C LEU A 10 9.95 -1.39 -13.00
N GLY A 11 9.64 -2.22 -12.00
CA GLY A 11 10.17 -3.58 -11.88
C GLY A 11 9.86 -4.42 -13.12
N ILE A 12 8.60 -4.38 -13.60
CA ILE A 12 8.16 -5.08 -14.82
C ILE A 12 8.86 -4.53 -16.07
N ILE A 13 8.93 -3.20 -16.22
CA ILE A 13 9.57 -2.56 -17.37
C ILE A 13 11.05 -2.95 -17.45
N PHE A 14 11.78 -2.88 -16.34
CA PHE A 14 13.19 -3.29 -16.30
C PHE A 14 13.38 -4.78 -16.58
N LEU A 15 12.43 -5.63 -16.18
CA LEU A 15 12.45 -7.06 -16.51
C LEU A 15 12.38 -7.26 -18.03
N LEU A 16 11.39 -6.63 -18.68
CA LEU A 16 11.19 -6.71 -20.11
C LEU A 16 12.39 -6.18 -20.89
N ILE A 17 12.91 -5.02 -20.49
CA ILE A 17 14.11 -4.43 -21.09
C ILE A 17 15.31 -5.39 -20.96
N SER A 18 15.53 -5.96 -19.77
CA SER A 18 16.63 -6.90 -19.54
C SER A 18 16.52 -8.15 -20.41
N VAL A 19 15.32 -8.71 -20.54
CA VAL A 19 15.06 -9.86 -21.42
C VAL A 19 15.33 -9.51 -22.89
N ILE A 20 14.87 -8.35 -23.37
CA ILE A 20 15.12 -7.90 -24.74
C ILE A 20 16.63 -7.76 -24.99
N TYR A 21 17.37 -7.15 -24.07
CA TYR A 21 18.82 -7.02 -24.18
C TYR A 21 19.53 -8.38 -24.20
N MET A 22 19.09 -9.35 -23.39
CA MET A 22 19.64 -10.70 -23.44
C MET A 22 19.42 -11.38 -24.78
N VAL A 23 18.22 -11.24 -25.37
CA VAL A 23 17.92 -11.79 -26.71
C VAL A 23 18.77 -11.15 -27.80
N GLN A 24 18.91 -9.81 -27.79
CA GLN A 24 19.75 -9.09 -28.74
C GLN A 24 21.22 -9.51 -28.63
N MET A 25 21.74 -9.58 -27.40
CA MET A 25 23.11 -10.02 -27.12
C MET A 25 23.37 -11.43 -27.65
N TYR A 26 22.41 -12.35 -27.49
CA TYR A 26 22.49 -13.71 -28.01
C TYR A 26 22.50 -13.74 -29.55
N LYS A 27 21.63 -12.95 -30.19
CA LYS A 27 21.53 -12.86 -31.65
C LYS A 27 22.79 -12.28 -32.30
N ASP A 28 23.31 -11.19 -31.73
CA ASP A 28 24.45 -10.47 -32.27
C ASP A 28 25.80 -11.09 -31.85
N ARG A 29 25.77 -12.16 -31.02
CA ARG A 29 26.94 -12.80 -30.39
C ARG A 29 27.87 -11.79 -29.70
N ASN A 30 27.31 -10.68 -29.20
CA ASN A 30 28.07 -9.57 -28.63
C ASN A 30 28.26 -9.77 -27.13
N TYR A 31 29.19 -10.65 -26.78
CA TYR A 31 29.42 -11.12 -25.42
C TYR A 31 30.46 -10.30 -24.64
N SER A 32 30.41 -8.96 -24.75
CA SER A 32 31.31 -8.11 -23.96
C SER A 32 30.99 -8.21 -22.47
N LEU A 33 32.01 -8.41 -21.63
CA LEU A 33 31.87 -8.48 -20.17
C LEU A 33 31.16 -7.25 -19.58
N ILE A 34 31.37 -6.07 -20.16
CA ILE A 34 30.74 -4.82 -19.72
C ILE A 34 29.23 -4.86 -19.98
N ILE A 35 28.82 -5.36 -21.16
CA ILE A 35 27.41 -5.45 -21.55
C ILE A 35 26.71 -6.47 -20.67
N MET A 36 27.30 -7.67 -20.52
CA MET A 36 26.78 -8.71 -19.64
C MET A 36 26.60 -8.21 -18.22
N GLY A 37 27.62 -7.56 -17.65
CA GLY A 37 27.56 -7.03 -16.29
C GLY A 37 26.42 -6.02 -16.11
N LYS A 38 26.24 -5.10 -17.06
CA LYS A 38 25.11 -4.14 -17.03
C LYS A 38 23.76 -4.83 -17.09
N THR A 39 23.57 -5.79 -17.99
CA THR A 39 22.30 -6.52 -18.12
C THR A 39 21.99 -7.31 -16.85
N LEU A 40 23.00 -7.92 -16.23
CA LEU A 40 22.86 -8.67 -14.98
C LEU A 40 22.45 -7.77 -13.81
N VAL A 41 23.03 -6.57 -13.72
CA VAL A 41 22.63 -5.57 -12.70
C VAL A 41 21.17 -5.14 -12.91
N VAL A 42 20.78 -4.79 -14.14
CA VAL A 42 19.40 -4.40 -14.45
C VAL A 42 18.40 -5.52 -14.14
N LEU A 43 18.74 -6.77 -14.48
CA LEU A 43 17.95 -7.95 -14.14
C LEU A 43 17.80 -8.11 -12.62
N SER A 44 18.91 -7.99 -11.89
CA SER A 44 18.93 -8.14 -10.42
C SER A 44 18.07 -7.08 -9.74
N VAL A 45 18.19 -5.82 -10.17
CA VAL A 45 17.39 -4.71 -9.63
C VAL A 45 15.90 -4.92 -9.92
N SER A 46 15.57 -5.36 -11.13
CA SER A 46 14.18 -5.68 -11.50
C SER A 46 13.59 -6.78 -10.62
N ILE A 47 14.30 -7.89 -10.45
CA ILE A 47 13.85 -9.01 -9.60
C ILE A 47 13.67 -8.54 -8.17
N PHE A 48 14.61 -7.74 -7.63
CA PHE A 48 14.51 -7.21 -6.28
C PHE A 48 13.28 -6.32 -6.07
N LEU A 49 13.00 -5.39 -7.01
CA LEU A 49 11.80 -4.56 -6.97
C LEU A 49 10.51 -5.39 -7.00
N LEU A 50 10.49 -6.42 -7.84
CA LEU A 50 9.37 -7.34 -7.93
C LEU A 50 9.19 -8.15 -6.65
N LEU A 51 10.26 -8.70 -6.06
CA LEU A 51 10.19 -9.49 -4.83
C LEU A 51 9.59 -8.72 -3.64
N ILE A 52 9.87 -7.42 -3.54
CA ILE A 52 9.31 -6.59 -2.48
C ILE A 52 7.82 -6.31 -2.73
N THR A 53 7.44 -6.11 -4.00
CA THR A 53 6.08 -5.70 -4.35
C THR A 53 5.12 -6.89 -4.48
N PHE A 54 5.56 -8.03 -5.00
CA PHE A 54 4.73 -9.19 -5.31
C PHE A 54 3.92 -9.78 -4.14
N PRO A 55 4.47 -9.90 -2.91
CA PRO A 55 3.74 -10.48 -1.79
C PRO A 55 2.44 -9.73 -1.47
N SER A 56 2.49 -8.40 -1.46
CA SER A 56 1.30 -7.58 -1.22
C SER A 56 0.35 -7.56 -2.43
N LEU A 57 0.88 -7.72 -3.65
CA LEU A 57 0.07 -7.75 -4.87
C LEU A 57 -0.93 -8.91 -4.83
N LYS A 58 -0.52 -10.06 -4.30
CA LYS A 58 -1.37 -11.23 -4.12
C LYS A 58 -2.63 -10.90 -3.33
N TYR A 59 -2.50 -10.21 -2.20
CA TYR A 59 -3.63 -9.90 -1.32
C TYR A 59 -4.57 -8.87 -1.95
N ILE A 60 -4.02 -7.90 -2.70
CA ILE A 60 -4.81 -6.92 -3.45
C ILE A 60 -5.59 -7.59 -4.58
N LEU A 61 -4.95 -8.43 -5.40
CA LEU A 61 -5.59 -9.09 -6.55
C LEU A 61 -6.62 -10.13 -6.16
N LEU A 62 -6.33 -10.94 -5.13
CA LEU A 62 -7.26 -11.95 -4.62
C LEU A 62 -8.34 -11.37 -3.71
N LYS A 63 -8.28 -10.05 -3.43
CA LYS A 63 -9.16 -9.36 -2.49
C LYS A 63 -9.20 -10.04 -1.12
N GLU A 64 -8.04 -10.55 -0.68
CA GLU A 64 -7.88 -11.14 0.65
C GLU A 64 -7.73 -10.02 1.67
N TYR A 65 -8.87 -9.51 2.13
CA TYR A 65 -8.97 -8.45 3.14
C TYR A 65 -9.37 -9.02 4.50
N VAL A 66 -8.95 -8.33 5.55
CA VAL A 66 -9.32 -8.62 6.93
C VAL A 66 -9.89 -7.36 7.56
N GLU A 67 -10.90 -7.55 8.42
CA GLU A 67 -11.47 -6.45 9.17
C GLU A 67 -10.77 -6.31 10.52
N VAL A 68 -10.37 -5.08 10.84
CA VAL A 68 -9.85 -4.68 12.14
C VAL A 68 -10.93 -3.86 12.81
N ILE A 69 -11.51 -4.39 13.88
CA ILE A 69 -12.68 -3.83 14.55
C ILE A 69 -12.32 -3.49 15.98
N GLY A 70 -12.72 -2.29 16.43
CA GLY A 70 -12.45 -1.87 17.80
C GLY A 70 -12.76 -0.39 18.03
N GLU A 71 -12.47 0.07 19.23
CA GLU A 71 -12.48 1.51 19.52
C GLU A 71 -11.26 2.17 18.88
N CYS A 72 -11.46 3.35 18.32
CA CYS A 72 -10.46 4.06 17.54
C CYS A 72 -10.52 5.56 17.85
N THR A 73 -9.37 6.23 17.70
CA THR A 73 -9.29 7.70 17.68
C THR A 73 -8.76 8.14 16.33
N ILE A 74 -9.31 9.25 15.83
CA ILE A 74 -9.00 9.74 14.49
C ILE A 74 -8.31 11.09 14.61
N GLU A 75 -7.11 11.20 14.07
CA GLU A 75 -6.35 12.44 13.98
C GLU A 75 -6.20 12.84 12.51
N ILE A 76 -6.24 14.14 12.23
CA ILE A 76 -5.88 14.65 10.91
C ILE A 76 -4.41 15.06 11.00
N ASP A 77 -3.56 14.37 10.24
CA ASP A 77 -2.13 14.68 10.15
C ASP A 77 -1.83 15.32 8.79
N GLY A 78 -0.97 16.33 8.77
CA GLY A 78 -0.55 17.03 7.55
C GLY A 78 -1.08 18.45 7.34
N THR A 79 -0.61 19.08 6.26
CA THR A 79 -1.07 20.42 5.81
C THR A 79 -2.22 20.27 4.83
N ARG A 80 -3.13 21.26 4.69
CA ARG A 80 -4.40 21.17 3.93
C ARG A 80 -4.36 20.47 2.54
N ARG A 81 -3.21 20.41 1.86
CA ARG A 81 -3.07 19.74 0.54
C ARG A 81 -2.66 18.26 0.58
N TYR A 82 -2.10 17.80 1.70
CA TYR A 82 -1.59 16.43 1.89
C TYR A 82 -2.01 15.93 3.27
N ALA A 83 -3.25 16.26 3.67
CA ALA A 83 -3.79 15.85 4.95
C ALA A 83 -4.31 14.41 4.82
N GLU A 84 -3.95 13.57 5.78
CA GLU A 84 -4.35 12.17 5.90
C GLU A 84 -5.08 11.98 7.23
N ALA A 85 -6.07 11.09 7.25
CA ALA A 85 -6.73 10.69 8.48
C ALA A 85 -6.01 9.47 9.07
N ARG A 86 -5.50 9.63 10.29
CA ARG A 86 -4.81 8.59 11.05
C ARG A 86 -5.77 7.99 12.06
N PHE A 87 -6.05 6.71 11.90
CA PHE A 87 -6.90 5.91 12.76
C PHE A 87 -6.01 5.12 13.70
N GLU A 88 -6.05 5.43 14.99
CA GLU A 88 -5.33 4.68 16.03
C GLU A 88 -6.32 3.77 16.75
N MET A 89 -6.11 2.45 16.64
CA MET A 89 -6.91 1.44 17.32
C MET A 89 -6.53 1.40 18.80
N GLN A 90 -7.46 1.70 19.70
CA GLN A 90 -7.20 1.76 21.13
C GLN A 90 -6.89 0.39 21.74
N ASP A 91 -7.47 -0.68 21.18
CA ASP A 91 -7.29 -2.05 21.68
C ASP A 91 -5.89 -2.61 21.37
N THR A 92 -5.32 -2.27 20.21
CA THR A 92 -4.05 -2.85 19.72
C THR A 92 -2.90 -1.85 19.63
N GLY A 93 -3.19 -0.55 19.65
CA GLY A 93 -2.23 0.52 19.35
C GLY A 93 -1.81 0.57 17.88
N GLU A 94 -2.47 -0.19 17.00
CA GLU A 94 -2.18 -0.18 15.55
C GLU A 94 -2.69 1.12 14.94
N VAL A 95 -1.86 1.74 14.09
CA VAL A 95 -2.19 3.00 13.40
C VAL A 95 -2.33 2.73 11.91
N TYR A 96 -3.42 3.22 11.33
CA TYR A 96 -3.75 3.10 9.91
C TYR A 96 -3.99 4.48 9.32
N SER A 97 -3.46 4.74 8.13
CA SER A 97 -3.58 6.05 7.48
C SER A 97 -4.46 5.94 6.24
N PHE A 98 -5.42 6.87 6.10
CA PHE A 98 -6.31 6.96 4.95
C PHE A 98 -6.19 8.33 4.29
N ASP A 99 -6.06 8.33 2.96
CA ASP A 99 -6.00 9.55 2.15
C ASP A 99 -7.36 10.30 2.17
N ASN A 100 -8.46 9.56 2.35
CA ASN A 100 -9.80 10.14 2.43
C ASN A 100 -10.16 10.51 3.88
N ILE A 101 -10.21 11.81 4.16
CA ILE A 101 -10.51 12.34 5.50
C ILE A 101 -12.02 12.22 5.74
N PRO A 102 -12.46 11.45 6.76
CA PRO A 102 -13.88 11.29 7.05
C PRO A 102 -14.44 12.62 7.54
N ASP A 103 -15.57 13.07 7.02
CA ASP A 103 -16.25 14.30 7.50
C ASP A 103 -16.94 14.02 8.84
N LEU A 104 -16.33 14.47 9.94
CA LEU A 104 -16.79 14.24 11.31
C LEU A 104 -16.90 15.55 12.07
N ASP A 105 -17.83 15.61 13.02
CA ASP A 105 -18.04 16.78 13.87
C ASP A 105 -16.84 17.10 14.77
N ALA A 106 -16.00 16.10 15.09
CA ALA A 106 -14.83 16.26 15.94
C ALA A 106 -13.74 15.23 15.63
N TYR A 107 -12.48 15.63 15.84
CA TYR A 107 -11.29 14.78 15.72
C TYR A 107 -10.40 14.92 16.97
N GLY A 108 -9.48 13.98 17.14
CA GLY A 108 -8.43 14.01 18.16
C GLY A 108 -8.48 12.86 19.15
N LYS A 109 -7.39 12.69 19.92
CA LYS A 109 -7.19 11.57 20.88
C LYS A 109 -8.28 11.42 21.94
N ASN A 110 -9.04 12.47 22.22
CA ASN A 110 -10.06 12.47 23.26
C ASN A 110 -11.47 12.21 22.71
N VAL A 111 -11.61 11.92 21.41
CA VAL A 111 -12.89 11.65 20.75
C VAL A 111 -12.89 10.21 20.24
N PRO A 112 -13.29 9.23 21.07
CA PRO A 112 -13.32 7.84 20.65
C PRO A 112 -14.53 7.56 19.74
N TYR A 113 -14.27 6.83 18.67
CA TYR A 113 -15.27 6.24 17.79
C TYR A 113 -15.15 4.71 17.85
N TYR A 114 -16.13 4.03 17.28
CA TYR A 114 -16.00 2.61 16.99
C TYR A 114 -15.73 2.44 15.50
N CYS A 115 -14.61 1.82 15.14
CA CYS A 115 -14.19 1.67 13.76
C CYS A 115 -14.20 0.21 13.31
N THR A 116 -14.50 0.02 12.03
CA THR A 116 -14.22 -1.20 11.28
C THR A 116 -13.35 -0.80 10.10
N LEU A 117 -12.07 -1.15 10.16
CA LEU A 117 -11.11 -0.89 9.09
C LEU A 117 -10.97 -2.15 8.24
N THR A 118 -11.09 -2.01 6.93
CA THR A 118 -10.81 -3.07 5.97
C THR A 118 -9.40 -2.89 5.47
N VAL A 119 -8.53 -3.86 5.74
CA VAL A 119 -7.12 -3.82 5.34
C VAL A 119 -6.72 -5.11 4.64
N THR A 120 -5.64 -5.11 3.86
CA THR A 120 -5.10 -6.36 3.31
C THR A 120 -4.65 -7.30 4.42
N LYS A 121 -4.64 -8.60 4.13
CA LYS A 121 -4.24 -9.63 5.10
C LYS A 121 -2.83 -9.45 5.68
N ASP A 122 -1.92 -8.83 4.94
CA ASP A 122 -0.58 -8.44 5.43
C ASP A 122 -0.57 -7.11 6.20
N LYS A 123 -1.73 -6.49 6.42
CA LYS A 123 -1.96 -5.20 7.09
C LYS A 123 -1.16 -4.03 6.53
N LYS A 124 -0.73 -4.10 5.28
CA LYS A 124 0.10 -3.07 4.63
C LYS A 124 -0.70 -2.06 3.84
N TRP A 125 -1.95 -2.36 3.52
CA TRP A 125 -2.80 -1.54 2.69
C TRP A 125 -4.16 -1.39 3.33
N GLU A 126 -4.49 -0.13 3.59
CA GLU A 126 -5.79 0.36 3.98
C GLU A 126 -6.70 0.39 2.75
N ILE A 127 -7.81 -0.36 2.81
CA ILE A 127 -8.77 -0.46 1.71
C ILE A 127 -9.96 0.46 1.95
N GLY A 128 -10.53 0.41 3.14
CA GLY A 128 -11.68 1.24 3.50
C GLY A 128 -11.93 1.25 4.99
N TYR A 129 -12.89 2.06 5.42
CA TYR A 129 -13.25 2.19 6.82
C TYR A 129 -14.76 2.41 7.01
N LYS A 130 -15.27 2.00 8.15
CA LYS A 130 -16.62 2.31 8.64
C LYS A 130 -16.49 2.86 10.05
N ILE A 131 -17.09 4.02 10.28
CA ILE A 131 -17.05 4.73 11.56
C ILE A 131 -18.44 4.72 12.15
N TYR A 132 -18.53 4.32 13.40
CA TYR A 132 -19.76 4.23 14.16
C TYR A 132 -19.64 5.08 15.42
N ASN A 133 -20.78 5.55 15.90
CA ASN A 133 -20.87 6.19 17.20
C ASN A 133 -20.54 5.16 18.30
N VAL A 134 -19.61 5.50 19.19
CA VAL A 134 -19.09 4.56 20.21
C VAL A 134 -20.19 3.98 21.09
N ASN A 135 -21.18 4.81 21.48
CA ASN A 135 -22.24 4.47 22.42
C ASN A 135 -23.44 3.79 21.73
N THR A 136 -23.89 4.35 20.60
CA THR A 136 -25.13 3.88 19.93
C THR A 136 -24.87 2.81 18.87
N LYS A 137 -23.61 2.59 18.49
CA LYS A 137 -23.18 1.72 17.37
C LYS A 137 -23.87 2.04 16.04
N LYS A 138 -24.47 3.23 15.91
CA LYS A 138 -25.02 3.70 14.64
C LYS A 138 -23.90 4.10 13.70
N LEU A 139 -24.00 3.68 12.44
CA LEU A 139 -23.08 4.06 11.38
C LEU A 139 -23.15 5.58 11.18
N ILE A 140 -21.98 6.23 11.17
CA ILE A 140 -21.82 7.65 10.91
C ILE A 140 -21.41 7.84 9.46
N ILE A 141 -20.29 7.21 9.07
CA ILE A 141 -19.71 7.32 7.74
C ILE A 141 -19.05 6.00 7.36
N SER A 142 -19.02 5.72 6.05
CA SER A 142 -18.33 4.57 5.48
C SER A 142 -17.68 4.98 4.18
N ASP A 143 -16.46 4.49 3.97
CA ASP A 143 -15.69 4.62 2.75
C ASP A 143 -15.17 3.23 2.35
N GLU A 144 -15.34 2.85 1.09
CA GLU A 144 -15.01 1.52 0.55
C GLU A 144 -14.01 1.59 -0.60
#